data_AF-A0A6G4ZT10-F1
#
_entry.id   AF-A0A6G4ZT10-F1
#
_cell.length_a   1.000
_cell.length_b   1.000
_cell.length_c   1.000
_cell.angle_alpha   90.00
_cell.angle_beta   90.00
_cell.angle_gamma   90.00
#
_symmetry.space_group_name_H-M   'P 1'
#
loop_
_entity.id
_entity.type
_entity.pdbx_description
1 polymer ?
#
loop_
_entity_poly.entity_id
_entity_poly.type
_entity_poly.pdbx_seq_one_letter_code
_entity_poly.pdbx_strand_id
1 'polypeptide(L)'
;MQKETFRIQELDCAEECNLLTKALKGRPGIQRLDFDILNRQMHVTYDSSVTDSGKILEMIRSTGMRGALQKGAPEVLTFWQKHGRLILCIASGTFLFIGFILHLLSPNKIIDAGGLDPNFEFPPFIVAFFYVLAMMTGGWFVAPKALASAKRFSPDMNVLMFVAVIGAIAIGQMLEGAAVIFLFSLALLLESWSVDRARRAISALLDLSPTLALVKQNGDLIEKKVEDVAIGEKVLVRPGEKIPLDGEVVAGSSSVNQAPITGESMPVSKKIGDLIFAGT
;
A
#
# COMPACT_ATOMS: atom_id res chain seq x y z
N MET A 1 -3.33 -16.57 24.86
CA MET A 1 -3.79 -15.53 23.92
C MET A 1 -2.58 -14.89 23.29
N GLN A 2 -2.58 -14.76 21.97
CA GLN A 2 -1.45 -14.28 21.20
C GLN A 2 -1.90 -13.10 20.35
N LYS A 3 -1.08 -12.05 20.31
CA LYS A 3 -1.27 -10.90 19.41
C LYS A 3 -0.18 -10.97 18.36
N GLU A 4 -0.58 -11.04 17.10
CA GLU A 4 0.35 -11.03 15.97
C GLU A 4 -0.02 -9.98 14.95
N THR A 5 1.01 -9.51 14.26
CA THR A 5 0.89 -8.50 13.20
C THR A 5 1.18 -9.17 11.86
N PHE A 6 0.24 -9.04 10.94
CA PHE A 6 0.35 -9.52 9.58
C PHE A 6 0.48 -8.32 8.65
N ARG A 7 1.49 -8.32 7.79
CA ARG A 7 1.63 -7.31 6.74
C ARG A 7 0.89 -7.78 5.50
N ILE A 8 0.00 -6.95 4.96
CA ILE A 8 -0.89 -7.30 3.84
C ILE A 8 -0.63 -6.34 2.68
N GLN A 9 -0.11 -6.83 1.55
CA GLN A 9 0.39 -5.96 0.47
C GLN A 9 -0.68 -5.03 -0.11
N GLU A 10 -1.93 -5.49 -0.16
CA GLU A 10 -3.07 -4.80 -0.77
C GLU A 10 -3.97 -4.07 0.24
N LEU A 11 -3.58 -3.94 1.52
CA LEU A 11 -4.37 -3.24 2.54
C LEU A 11 -4.25 -1.71 2.35
N ASP A 12 -5.01 -1.19 1.39
CA ASP A 12 -4.96 0.21 0.97
C ASP A 12 -6.27 0.97 1.30
N CYS A 13 -7.44 0.31 1.39
CA CYS A 13 -8.70 1.01 1.69
C CYS A 13 -9.64 0.27 2.67
N ALA A 14 -10.76 0.92 2.99
CA ALA A 14 -11.77 0.38 3.89
C ALA A 14 -12.45 -0.88 3.33
N GLU A 15 -12.50 -1.05 2.00
CA GLU A 15 -13.07 -2.24 1.36
C GLU A 15 -12.23 -3.49 1.69
N GLU A 16 -10.90 -3.43 1.60
CA GLU A 16 -10.05 -4.56 2.02
C GLU A 16 -10.16 -4.86 3.51
N CYS A 17 -10.24 -3.84 4.37
CA CYS A 17 -10.49 -4.02 5.81
C CYS A 17 -11.80 -4.77 6.05
N ASN A 18 -12.86 -4.41 5.32
CA ASN A 18 -14.16 -5.06 5.41
C ASN A 18 -14.13 -6.50 4.89
N LEU A 19 -13.42 -6.77 3.79
CA LEU A 19 -13.24 -8.12 3.25
C LEU A 19 -12.50 -9.03 4.24
N LEU A 20 -11.40 -8.55 4.83
CA LEU A 20 -10.65 -9.28 5.86
C LEU A 20 -11.50 -9.51 7.10
N THR A 21 -12.23 -8.48 7.55
CA THR A 21 -13.14 -8.59 8.69
C THR A 21 -14.20 -9.67 8.43
N LYS A 22 -14.85 -9.69 7.26
CA LYS A 22 -15.83 -10.72 6.91
C LYS A 22 -15.22 -12.13 6.84
N ALA A 23 -13.97 -12.24 6.39
CA ALA A 23 -13.30 -13.54 6.27
C ALA A 23 -12.88 -14.13 7.64
N LEU A 24 -12.46 -13.27 8.57
CA LEU A 24 -11.83 -13.65 9.83
C LEU A 24 -12.77 -13.54 11.04
N LYS A 25 -13.71 -12.60 11.05
CA LYS A 25 -14.62 -12.38 12.19
C LYS A 25 -15.59 -13.55 12.33
N GLY A 26 -15.73 -14.07 13.55
CA GLY A 26 -16.58 -15.22 13.87
C GLY A 26 -15.92 -16.59 13.62
N ARG A 27 -14.64 -16.62 13.21
CA ARG A 27 -13.88 -17.86 13.12
C ARG A 27 -13.37 -18.32 14.49
N PRO A 28 -13.24 -19.64 14.73
CA PRO A 28 -12.82 -20.17 16.02
C PRO A 28 -11.48 -19.57 16.48
N GLY A 29 -11.43 -19.08 17.72
CA GLY A 29 -10.22 -18.53 18.31
C GLY A 29 -9.87 -17.09 17.90
N ILE A 30 -10.55 -16.46 16.92
CA ILE A 30 -10.30 -15.05 16.56
C ILE A 30 -11.19 -14.14 17.40
N GLN A 31 -10.58 -13.24 18.18
CA GLN A 31 -11.32 -12.35 19.08
C GLN A 31 -11.38 -10.91 18.57
N ARG A 32 -10.23 -10.36 18.16
CA ARG A 32 -10.11 -8.95 17.77
C ARG A 32 -9.24 -8.79 16.52
N LEU A 33 -9.70 -7.91 15.64
CA LEU A 33 -9.03 -7.50 14.41
C LEU A 33 -8.92 -5.98 14.44
N ASP A 34 -7.70 -5.46 14.35
CA ASP A 34 -7.44 -4.04 14.19
C ASP A 34 -6.60 -3.84 12.91
N PHE A 35 -6.89 -2.79 12.16
CA PHE A 35 -6.24 -2.52 10.87
C PHE A 35 -5.47 -1.20 10.94
N ASP A 36 -4.23 -1.26 10.51
CA ASP A 36 -3.38 -0.10 10.28
C ASP A 36 -3.10 0.00 8.78
N ILE A 37 -3.92 0.80 8.12
CA ILE A 37 -3.81 1.08 6.68
C ILE A 37 -2.49 1.81 6.39
N LEU A 38 -2.00 2.64 7.31
CA LEU A 38 -0.76 3.41 7.14
C LEU A 38 0.48 2.52 7.13
N ASN A 39 0.45 1.37 7.81
CA ASN A 39 1.57 0.43 7.79
C ASN A 39 1.31 -0.81 6.93
N ARG A 40 0.13 -0.92 6.30
CA ARG A 40 -0.36 -2.14 5.65
C ARG A 40 -0.35 -3.33 6.62
N GLN A 41 -0.74 -3.09 7.87
CA GLN A 41 -0.70 -4.07 8.93
C GLN A 41 -2.11 -4.41 9.41
N MET A 42 -2.32 -5.68 9.71
CA MET A 42 -3.48 -6.19 10.41
C MET A 42 -3.01 -6.83 11.71
N HIS A 43 -3.49 -6.32 12.83
CA HIS A 43 -3.25 -6.90 14.15
C HIS A 43 -4.38 -7.87 14.48
N VAL A 44 -4.02 -9.12 14.78
CA VAL A 44 -4.97 -10.16 15.14
C VAL A 44 -4.69 -10.60 16.56
N THR A 45 -5.71 -10.56 17.40
CA THR A 45 -5.69 -11.20 18.72
C THR A 45 -6.47 -12.50 18.65
N TYR A 46 -5.78 -13.61 18.88
CA TYR A 46 -6.37 -14.94 18.77
C TYR A 46 -5.89 -15.90 19.87
N ASP A 47 -6.62 -16.99 20.02
CA ASP A 47 -6.28 -18.10 20.90
C ASP A 47 -5.41 -19.12 20.15
N SER A 48 -4.14 -19.22 20.55
CA SER A 48 -3.14 -20.11 19.96
C SER A 48 -3.42 -21.60 20.19
N SER A 49 -4.35 -21.94 21.09
CA SER A 49 -4.80 -23.33 21.28
C SER A 49 -5.78 -23.81 20.21
N VAL A 50 -6.46 -22.90 19.52
CA VAL A 50 -7.53 -23.20 18.53
C VAL A 50 -7.08 -22.89 17.10
N THR A 51 -6.37 -21.78 16.93
CA THR A 51 -5.97 -21.24 15.62
C THR A 51 -4.49 -20.85 15.63
N ASP A 52 -3.83 -20.98 14.49
CA ASP A 52 -2.41 -20.69 14.29
C ASP A 52 -2.21 -19.63 13.19
N SER A 53 -1.05 -18.97 13.19
CA SER A 53 -0.66 -17.97 12.19
C SER A 53 -0.80 -18.49 10.75
N GLY A 54 -0.51 -19.78 10.53
CA GLY A 54 -0.66 -20.41 9.21
C GLY A 54 -2.10 -20.42 8.70
N LYS A 55 -3.06 -20.77 9.58
CA LYS A 55 -4.50 -20.74 9.25
C LYS A 55 -4.98 -19.33 8.98
N ILE A 56 -4.48 -18.35 9.73
CA ILE A 56 -4.81 -16.92 9.52
C ILE A 56 -4.29 -16.45 8.16
N LEU A 57 -3.05 -16.81 7.79
CA LEU A 57 -2.49 -16.52 6.47
C LEU A 57 -3.29 -17.17 5.34
N GLU A 58 -3.77 -18.40 5.53
CA GLU A 58 -4.63 -19.08 4.56
C GLU A 58 -5.98 -18.36 4.40
N MET A 59 -6.57 -17.90 5.50
CA MET A 59 -7.79 -17.07 5.46
C MET A 59 -7.56 -15.74 4.74
N ILE A 60 -6.42 -15.07 4.93
CA ILE A 60 -6.04 -13.88 4.16
C ILE A 60 -5.86 -14.23 2.67
N ARG A 61 -5.18 -15.32 2.34
CA ARG A 61 -5.02 -15.74 0.93
C ARG A 61 -6.35 -16.08 0.28
N SER A 62 -7.30 -16.62 1.05
CA SER A 62 -8.65 -16.86 0.56
C SER A 62 -9.33 -15.57 0.13
N THR A 63 -8.94 -14.38 0.62
CA THR A 63 -9.48 -13.08 0.16
C THR A 63 -8.88 -12.59 -1.15
N GLY A 64 -7.95 -13.36 -1.75
CA GLY A 64 -7.19 -12.92 -2.92
C GLY A 64 -6.09 -11.92 -2.57
N MET A 65 -5.80 -11.71 -1.27
CA MET A 65 -4.76 -10.81 -0.78
C MET A 65 -3.50 -11.57 -0.36
N ARG A 66 -2.37 -10.87 -0.36
CA ARG A 66 -1.06 -11.41 0.00
C ARG A 66 -0.68 -10.93 1.39
N GLY A 67 -0.81 -11.82 2.36
CA GLY A 67 -0.35 -11.63 3.73
C GLY A 67 1.00 -12.30 3.99
N ALA A 68 1.82 -11.68 4.82
CA ALA A 68 3.01 -12.27 5.44
C ALA A 68 3.00 -11.97 6.95
N LEU A 69 3.49 -12.90 7.77
CA LEU A 69 3.66 -12.67 9.20
C LEU A 69 4.85 -11.73 9.39
N GLN A 70 4.66 -10.64 10.13
CA GLN A 70 5.73 -9.68 10.37
C GLN A 70 6.62 -10.17 11.53
N LYS A 71 7.63 -10.99 11.20
CA LYS A 71 8.79 -11.25 12.06
C LYS A 71 9.94 -10.34 11.59
N GLY A 72 10.66 -9.75 12.55
CA GLY A 72 11.56 -8.60 12.35
C GLY A 72 12.60 -8.70 11.21
N ALA A 73 13.17 -7.51 10.93
CA ALA A 73 13.89 -7.06 9.74
C ALA A 73 12.98 -6.70 8.53
N PRO A 74 13.13 -5.50 7.92
CA PRO A 74 12.34 -5.11 6.77
C PRO A 74 12.63 -6.03 5.58
N GLU A 75 11.61 -6.77 5.14
CA GLU A 75 11.69 -7.61 3.94
C GLU A 75 11.95 -6.71 2.71
N VAL A 76 13.05 -6.98 1.99
CA VAL A 76 13.42 -6.24 0.78
C VAL A 76 12.39 -6.54 -0.30
N LEU A 77 11.49 -5.58 -0.58
CA LEU A 77 10.46 -5.75 -1.59
C LEU A 77 11.09 -5.99 -2.97
N THR A 78 10.63 -7.01 -3.67
CA THR A 78 11.08 -7.30 -5.04
C THR A 78 10.63 -6.19 -6.00
N PHE A 79 11.40 -5.92 -7.07
CA PHE A 79 11.06 -4.91 -8.10
C PHE A 79 9.61 -5.04 -8.61
N TRP A 80 9.16 -6.28 -8.86
CA TRP A 80 7.79 -6.60 -9.29
C TRP A 80 6.71 -6.29 -8.25
N GLN A 81 7.03 -6.40 -6.95
CA GLN A 81 6.09 -6.03 -5.89
C GLN A 81 5.91 -4.51 -5.81
N LYS A 82 6.96 -3.75 -6.14
CA LYS A 82 6.93 -2.28 -6.12
C LYS A 82 6.31 -1.66 -7.37
N HIS A 83 6.66 -2.16 -8.56
CA HIS A 83 6.26 -1.55 -9.84
C HIS A 83 5.28 -2.40 -10.66
N GLY A 84 4.93 -3.62 -10.22
CA GLY A 84 4.10 -4.53 -11.01
C GLY A 84 2.72 -3.98 -11.36
N ARG A 85 2.04 -3.30 -10.42
CA ARG A 85 0.73 -2.65 -10.68
C ARG A 85 0.85 -1.57 -11.75
N LEU A 86 1.88 -0.72 -11.67
CA LEU A 86 2.13 0.35 -12.64
C LEU A 86 2.44 -0.22 -14.03
N ILE A 87 3.36 -1.19 -14.11
CA ILE A 87 3.78 -1.81 -15.38
C ILE A 87 2.59 -2.47 -16.07
N LEU A 88 1.79 -3.25 -15.33
CA LEU A 88 0.62 -3.94 -15.88
C LEU A 88 -0.48 -2.97 -16.32
N CYS A 89 -0.69 -1.87 -15.57
CA CYS A 89 -1.63 -0.82 -15.97
C CYS A 89 -1.19 -0.09 -17.25
N ILE A 90 0.10 0.25 -17.36
CA ILE A 90 0.68 0.87 -18.58
C ILE A 90 0.59 -0.09 -19.76
N ALA A 91 0.90 -1.38 -19.56
CA ALA A 91 0.78 -2.39 -20.59
C ALA A 91 -0.68 -2.53 -21.06
N SER A 92 -1.63 -2.59 -20.13
CA SER A 92 -3.07 -2.63 -20.44
C SER A 92 -3.52 -1.43 -21.28
N GLY A 93 -3.15 -0.22 -20.88
CA GLY A 93 -3.46 1.00 -21.62
C GLY A 93 -2.81 1.04 -23.01
N THR A 94 -1.57 0.54 -23.12
CA THR A 94 -0.84 0.46 -24.39
C THR A 94 -1.50 -0.53 -25.35
N PHE A 95 -1.87 -1.72 -24.89
CA PHE A 95 -2.58 -2.71 -25.70
C PHE A 95 -3.98 -2.24 -26.07
N LEU A 96 -4.70 -1.58 -25.17
CA LEU A 96 -5.99 -0.95 -25.47
C LEU A 96 -5.84 0.10 -26.57
N PHE A 97 -4.85 0.97 -26.47
CA PHE A 97 -4.59 2.02 -27.46
C PHE A 97 -4.21 1.45 -28.82
N ILE A 98 -3.32 0.45 -28.86
CA ILE A 98 -2.96 -0.24 -30.11
C ILE A 98 -4.19 -0.92 -30.73
N GLY A 99 -4.96 -1.66 -29.92
CA GLY A 99 -6.20 -2.30 -30.37
C GLY A 99 -7.20 -1.29 -30.93
N PHE A 100 -7.37 -0.15 -30.26
CA PHE A 100 -8.22 0.95 -30.72
C PHE A 100 -7.75 1.58 -32.03
N ILE A 101 -6.44 1.84 -32.18
CA ILE A 101 -5.87 2.37 -33.42
C ILE A 101 -6.05 1.38 -34.59
N LEU A 102 -5.79 0.09 -34.37
CA LEU A 102 -5.99 -0.94 -35.39
C LEU A 102 -7.46 -1.10 -35.78
N HIS A 103 -8.37 -1.00 -34.80
CA HIS A 103 -9.81 -1.00 -35.03
C HIS A 103 -10.22 0.20 -35.90
N LEU A 104 -9.68 1.40 -35.62
CA LEU A 104 -9.97 2.62 -36.38
C LEU A 104 -9.41 2.60 -37.82
N LEU A 105 -8.34 1.84 -38.06
CA LEU A 105 -7.73 1.67 -39.38
C LEU A 105 -8.44 0.61 -40.24
N SER A 106 -9.23 -0.27 -39.63
CA SER A 106 -9.93 -1.36 -40.31
C SER A 106 -11.05 -0.82 -41.23
N PRO A 107 -11.37 -1.46 -42.38
CA PRO A 107 -12.28 -0.89 -43.38
C PRO A 107 -13.71 -0.53 -42.90
N ASN A 108 -14.23 -1.17 -41.85
CA ASN A 108 -15.57 -0.97 -41.29
C ASN A 108 -15.61 0.10 -40.17
N LYS A 109 -15.03 1.27 -40.44
CA LYS A 109 -14.54 2.27 -39.46
C LYS A 109 -15.49 2.87 -38.41
N ILE A 110 -16.81 2.67 -38.47
CA ILE A 110 -17.75 3.47 -37.63
C ILE A 110 -18.88 2.62 -37.03
N ILE A 111 -19.25 1.50 -37.66
CA ILE A 111 -20.37 0.67 -37.21
C ILE A 111 -19.91 -0.30 -36.11
N ASP A 112 -18.72 -0.88 -36.26
CA ASP A 112 -18.15 -1.88 -35.34
C ASP A 112 -17.56 -1.25 -34.07
N ALA A 113 -17.03 -0.02 -34.16
CA ALA A 113 -16.38 0.68 -33.04
C ALA A 113 -17.35 1.43 -32.11
N GLY A 114 -18.58 1.68 -32.56
CA GLY A 114 -19.62 2.39 -31.81
C GLY A 114 -20.65 1.48 -31.14
N GLY A 115 -20.48 0.16 -31.22
CA GLY A 115 -21.45 -0.82 -30.72
C GLY A 115 -22.78 -0.84 -31.49
N LEU A 116 -22.77 -0.39 -32.75
CA LEU A 116 -23.96 -0.26 -33.60
C LEU A 116 -24.04 -1.33 -34.70
N ASP A 117 -23.12 -2.30 -34.72
CA ASP A 117 -23.16 -3.40 -35.67
C ASP A 117 -24.27 -4.40 -35.30
N PRO A 118 -25.34 -4.53 -36.12
CA PRO A 118 -26.44 -5.45 -35.86
C PRO A 118 -26.05 -6.93 -35.95
N ASN A 119 -24.88 -7.26 -36.50
CA ASN A 119 -24.51 -8.64 -36.80
C ASN A 119 -23.66 -9.33 -35.71
N PHE A 120 -23.32 -8.64 -34.61
CA PHE A 120 -22.47 -9.21 -33.54
C PHE A 120 -21.15 -9.80 -34.10
N GLU A 121 -20.55 -9.14 -35.10
CA GLU A 121 -19.31 -9.66 -35.68
C GLU A 121 -18.13 -9.43 -34.72
N PHE A 122 -17.33 -10.47 -34.54
CA PHE A 122 -16.10 -10.34 -33.75
C PHE A 122 -15.11 -9.46 -34.52
N PRO A 123 -14.38 -8.57 -33.83
CA PRO A 123 -13.38 -7.75 -34.48
C PRO A 123 -12.30 -8.65 -35.13
N PRO A 124 -11.58 -8.15 -36.16
CA PRO A 124 -10.51 -8.91 -36.79
C PRO A 124 -9.56 -9.51 -35.75
N PHE A 125 -9.09 -10.74 -35.98
CA PHE A 125 -8.28 -11.49 -35.00
C PHE A 125 -7.13 -10.69 -34.37
N ILE A 126 -6.50 -9.81 -35.15
CA ILE A 126 -5.42 -8.94 -34.68
C ILE A 126 -5.94 -7.93 -33.63
N VAL A 127 -7.10 -7.31 -33.85
CA VAL A 127 -7.72 -6.36 -32.92
C VAL A 127 -8.18 -7.07 -31.66
N ALA A 128 -8.88 -8.20 -31.81
CA ALA A 128 -9.31 -9.06 -30.70
C ALA A 128 -8.14 -9.47 -29.82
N PHE A 129 -7.01 -9.85 -30.43
CA PHE A 129 -5.78 -10.22 -29.73
C PHE A 129 -5.26 -9.09 -28.82
N PHE A 130 -5.21 -7.84 -29.31
CA PHE A 130 -4.79 -6.70 -28.50
C PHE A 130 -5.77 -6.39 -27.36
N TYR A 131 -7.07 -6.48 -27.59
CA TYR A 131 -8.06 -6.29 -26.51
C TYR A 131 -7.98 -7.38 -25.44
N VAL A 132 -7.78 -8.65 -25.82
CA VAL A 132 -7.56 -9.72 -24.85
C VAL A 132 -6.29 -9.46 -24.04
N LEU A 133 -5.19 -9.04 -24.66
CA LEU A 133 -3.97 -8.68 -23.94
C LEU A 133 -4.19 -7.51 -22.98
N ALA A 134 -4.95 -6.49 -23.38
CA ALA A 134 -5.33 -5.38 -22.51
C ALA A 134 -6.13 -5.85 -21.28
N MET A 135 -7.11 -6.75 -21.50
CA MET A 135 -7.93 -7.33 -20.44
C MET A 135 -7.10 -8.22 -19.50
N MET A 136 -6.22 -9.07 -20.04
CA MET A 136 -5.38 -9.96 -19.24
C MET A 136 -4.41 -9.18 -18.34
N THR A 137 -3.77 -8.15 -18.89
CA THR A 137 -2.80 -7.34 -18.14
C THR A 137 -3.46 -6.46 -17.09
N GLY A 138 -4.56 -5.76 -17.41
CA GLY A 138 -5.27 -4.93 -16.45
C GLY A 138 -6.07 -5.73 -15.41
N GLY A 139 -6.59 -6.90 -15.82
CA GLY A 139 -7.36 -7.79 -14.96
C GLY A 139 -6.53 -8.65 -14.01
N TRP A 140 -5.20 -8.70 -14.17
CA TRP A 140 -4.33 -9.62 -13.43
C TRP A 140 -4.45 -9.52 -11.90
N PHE A 141 -4.59 -8.30 -11.37
CA PHE A 141 -4.75 -8.08 -9.93
C PHE A 141 -6.22 -8.16 -9.44
N VAL A 142 -7.18 -7.97 -10.35
CA VAL A 142 -8.61 -7.97 -10.04
C VAL A 142 -9.18 -9.39 -10.05
N ALA A 143 -8.82 -10.19 -11.06
CA ALA A 143 -9.33 -11.54 -11.26
C ALA A 143 -9.26 -12.44 -10.00
N PRO A 144 -8.13 -12.52 -9.25
CA PRO A 144 -8.09 -13.32 -8.03
C PRO A 144 -9.05 -12.81 -6.95
N LYS A 145 -9.20 -11.48 -6.79
CA LYS A 145 -10.15 -10.88 -5.83
C LYS A 145 -11.60 -11.19 -6.24
N ALA A 146 -11.94 -11.00 -7.51
CA ALA A 146 -13.27 -11.28 -8.04
C ALA A 146 -13.66 -12.76 -7.89
N LEU A 147 -12.76 -13.68 -8.27
CA LEU A 147 -12.98 -15.13 -8.12
C LEU A 147 -13.14 -15.54 -6.66
N ALA A 148 -12.31 -14.99 -5.78
CA ALA A 148 -12.37 -15.26 -4.36
C ALA A 148 -13.68 -14.75 -3.73
N SER A 149 -14.15 -13.58 -4.16
CA SER A 149 -15.38 -12.96 -3.68
C SER A 149 -16.64 -13.68 -4.21
N ALA A 150 -16.62 -14.08 -5.48
CA ALA A 150 -17.66 -14.91 -6.09
C ALA A 150 -17.82 -16.27 -5.37
N LYS A 151 -16.70 -16.95 -5.06
CA LYS A 151 -16.72 -18.22 -4.30
C LYS A 151 -17.33 -18.11 -2.90
N ARG A 152 -17.28 -16.92 -2.30
CA ARG A 152 -17.86 -16.65 -0.97
C ARG A 152 -19.29 -16.16 -1.01
N PHE A 153 -19.91 -16.04 -2.19
CA PHE A 153 -21.24 -15.44 -2.36
C PHE A 153 -21.35 -14.06 -1.70
N SER A 154 -20.29 -13.24 -1.80
CA SER A 154 -20.25 -11.87 -1.31
C SER A 154 -20.06 -10.91 -2.49
N PRO A 155 -21.13 -10.49 -3.21
CA PRO A 155 -20.98 -9.60 -4.36
C PRO A 155 -20.32 -8.29 -3.94
N ASP A 156 -19.19 -7.98 -4.57
CA ASP A 156 -18.44 -6.73 -4.38
C ASP A 156 -18.20 -6.05 -5.74
N MET A 157 -17.49 -4.92 -5.72
CA MET A 157 -17.15 -4.17 -6.93
C MET A 157 -16.32 -5.01 -7.91
N ASN A 158 -15.47 -5.92 -7.40
CA ASN A 158 -14.63 -6.80 -8.23
C ASN A 158 -15.48 -7.84 -8.98
N VAL A 159 -16.46 -8.45 -8.33
CA VAL A 159 -17.40 -9.39 -8.97
C VAL A 159 -18.23 -8.67 -10.02
N LEU A 160 -18.79 -7.51 -9.69
CA LEU A 160 -19.59 -6.72 -10.63
C LEU A 160 -18.81 -6.40 -11.91
N MET A 161 -17.59 -5.93 -11.76
CA MET A 161 -16.69 -5.64 -12.89
C MET A 161 -16.33 -6.89 -13.69
N PHE A 162 -15.97 -8.00 -13.02
CA PHE A 162 -15.58 -9.23 -13.69
C PHE A 162 -16.73 -9.83 -14.52
N VAL A 163 -17.95 -9.79 -13.97
CA VAL A 163 -19.17 -10.18 -14.69
C VAL A 163 -19.43 -9.24 -15.87
N ALA A 164 -19.25 -7.93 -15.71
CA ALA A 164 -19.43 -6.97 -16.81
C ALA A 164 -18.47 -7.24 -17.98
N VAL A 165 -17.21 -7.59 -17.70
CA VAL A 165 -16.21 -7.93 -18.73
C VAL A 165 -16.56 -9.22 -19.43
N ILE A 166 -16.95 -10.27 -18.70
CA ILE A 166 -17.40 -11.52 -19.29
C ILE A 166 -18.63 -11.27 -20.18
N GLY A 167 -19.56 -10.44 -19.71
CA GLY A 167 -20.71 -10.00 -20.48
C GLY A 167 -20.30 -9.33 -21.78
N ALA A 168 -19.38 -8.35 -21.70
CA ALA A 168 -18.85 -7.63 -22.85
C ALA A 168 -18.21 -8.57 -23.90
N ILE A 169 -17.43 -9.56 -23.45
CA ILE A 169 -16.85 -10.60 -24.33
C ILE A 169 -17.95 -11.46 -24.95
N ALA A 170 -18.96 -11.88 -24.17
CA ALA A 170 -20.06 -12.70 -24.64
C ALA A 170 -20.92 -12.00 -25.70
N ILE A 171 -20.99 -10.66 -25.64
CA ILE A 171 -21.70 -9.85 -26.63
C ILE A 171 -20.83 -9.28 -27.75
N GLY A 172 -19.57 -9.71 -27.86
CA GLY A 172 -18.64 -9.23 -28.89
C GLY A 172 -18.08 -7.81 -28.68
N GLN A 173 -18.49 -7.12 -27.61
CA GLN A 173 -18.10 -5.75 -27.25
C GLN A 173 -16.74 -5.74 -26.52
N MET A 174 -15.69 -6.17 -27.24
CA MET A 174 -14.36 -6.37 -26.66
C MET A 174 -13.67 -5.03 -26.31
N LEU A 175 -13.97 -3.95 -27.03
CA LEU A 175 -13.42 -2.63 -26.75
C LEU A 175 -13.89 -2.11 -25.39
N GLU A 176 -15.19 -2.22 -25.12
CA GLU A 176 -15.86 -1.82 -23.90
C GLU A 176 -15.32 -2.61 -22.72
N GLY A 177 -15.20 -3.93 -22.86
CA GLY A 177 -14.62 -4.78 -21.81
C GLY A 177 -13.16 -4.42 -21.51
N ALA A 178 -12.35 -4.14 -22.54
CA ALA A 178 -10.95 -3.75 -22.37
C ALA A 178 -10.83 -2.35 -21.74
N ALA A 179 -11.68 -1.41 -22.14
CA ALA A 179 -11.74 -0.06 -21.58
C ALA A 179 -12.15 -0.09 -20.10
N VAL A 180 -13.17 -0.86 -19.74
CA VAL A 180 -13.62 -1.02 -18.34
C VAL A 180 -12.51 -1.61 -17.47
N ILE A 181 -11.82 -2.68 -17.92
CA ILE A 181 -10.69 -3.25 -17.18
C ILE A 181 -9.56 -2.24 -17.02
N PHE A 182 -9.20 -1.53 -18.09
CA PHE A 182 -8.13 -0.56 -18.05
C PHE A 182 -8.43 0.57 -17.07
N LEU A 183 -9.62 1.18 -17.17
CA LEU A 183 -10.06 2.26 -16.29
C LEU A 183 -10.10 1.81 -14.82
N PHE A 184 -10.55 0.59 -14.57
CA PHE A 184 -10.55 0.04 -13.21
C PHE A 184 -9.13 -0.21 -12.68
N SER A 185 -8.26 -0.80 -13.49
CA SER A 185 -6.85 -0.98 -13.15
C SER A 185 -6.17 0.36 -12.85
N LEU A 186 -6.50 1.40 -13.61
CA LEU A 186 -6.00 2.75 -13.39
C LEU A 186 -6.55 3.35 -12.09
N ALA A 187 -7.84 3.17 -11.80
CA ALA A 187 -8.44 3.64 -10.55
C ALA A 187 -7.77 3.00 -9.32
N LEU A 188 -7.57 1.68 -9.32
CA LEU A 188 -6.85 0.97 -8.25
C LEU A 188 -5.40 1.44 -8.11
N LEU A 189 -4.73 1.73 -9.23
CA LEU A 189 -3.37 2.26 -9.20
C LEU A 189 -3.34 3.66 -8.54
N LEU A 190 -4.28 4.54 -8.91
CA LEU A 190 -4.39 5.89 -8.35
C LEU A 190 -4.77 5.87 -6.87
N GLU A 191 -5.63 4.94 -6.46
CA GLU A 191 -5.99 4.72 -5.06
C GLU A 191 -4.75 4.34 -4.24
N SER A 192 -4.03 3.29 -4.67
CA SER A 192 -2.80 2.85 -4.02
C SER A 192 -1.74 3.96 -3.97
N TRP A 193 -1.58 4.72 -5.05
CA TRP A 193 -0.66 5.85 -5.11
C TRP A 193 -1.04 6.98 -4.15
N SER A 194 -2.34 7.29 -4.04
CA SER A 194 -2.87 8.33 -3.14
C SER A 194 -2.61 7.97 -1.67
N VAL A 195 -2.89 6.73 -1.29
CA VAL A 195 -2.65 6.22 0.07
C VAL A 195 -1.16 6.23 0.39
N ASP A 196 -0.31 5.78 -0.53
CA ASP A 196 1.13 5.82 -0.37
C ASP A 196 1.68 7.26 -0.27
N ARG A 197 1.09 8.21 -0.99
CA ARG A 197 1.46 9.64 -0.89
C ARG A 197 1.08 10.21 0.46
N ALA A 198 -0.13 9.95 0.96
CA ALA A 198 -0.57 10.36 2.29
C ALA A 198 0.33 9.76 3.38
N ARG A 199 0.65 8.47 3.26
CA ARG A 199 1.57 7.78 4.17
C ARG A 199 2.95 8.42 4.21
N ARG A 200 3.55 8.73 3.04
CA ARG A 200 4.87 9.39 2.99
C ARG A 200 4.85 10.76 3.65
N ALA A 201 3.77 11.52 3.50
CA ALA A 201 3.61 12.83 4.15
C ALA A 201 3.54 12.69 5.68
N ILE A 202 2.75 11.73 6.19
CA ILE A 202 2.66 11.46 7.63
C ILE A 202 3.99 10.92 8.16
N SER A 203 4.63 10.00 7.43
CA SER A 203 5.92 9.42 7.83
C SER A 203 6.99 10.51 7.92
N ALA A 204 7.01 11.48 7.00
CA ALA A 204 7.95 12.62 7.07
C ALA A 204 7.73 13.51 8.31
N LEU A 205 6.51 13.53 8.87
CA LEU A 205 6.22 14.20 10.15
C LEU A 205 6.61 13.35 11.36
N LEU A 206 6.60 12.02 11.24
CA LEU A 206 6.97 11.10 12.33
C LEU A 206 8.48 10.80 12.38
N ASP A 207 9.18 10.85 11.24
CA ASP A 207 10.65 10.69 11.12
C ASP A 207 11.44 11.90 11.66
N LEU A 208 10.82 12.71 12.51
CA LEU A 208 11.45 13.88 13.09
C LEU A 208 12.46 13.52 14.17
N SER A 209 12.34 12.38 14.84
CA SER A 209 13.24 11.98 15.94
C SER A 209 14.28 10.94 15.50
N PRO A 210 15.58 11.19 15.73
CA PRO A 210 16.63 10.19 15.55
C PRO A 210 16.33 8.88 16.28
N THR A 211 16.71 7.74 15.70
CA THR A 211 16.60 6.42 16.36
C THR A 211 17.79 6.09 17.25
N LEU A 212 18.90 6.82 17.08
CA LEU A 212 20.17 6.63 17.78
C LEU A 212 20.60 7.94 18.46
N ALA A 213 21.28 7.81 19.60
CA ALA A 213 21.86 8.89 20.37
C ALA A 213 23.31 8.55 20.73
N LEU A 214 24.21 9.55 20.66
CA LEU A 214 25.59 9.44 21.11
C LEU A 214 25.67 9.77 22.60
N VAL A 215 25.69 8.75 23.45
CA VAL A 215 25.77 8.90 24.90
C VAL A 215 27.22 8.93 25.35
N LYS A 216 27.56 9.89 26.22
CA LYS A 216 28.87 9.97 26.86
C LYS A 216 28.86 9.18 28.16
N GLN A 217 29.47 8.00 28.16
CA GLN A 217 29.66 7.15 29.35
C GLN A 217 31.15 7.00 29.66
N ASN A 218 31.56 7.26 30.90
CA ASN A 218 32.94 7.06 31.38
C ASN A 218 34.05 7.75 30.54
N GLY A 219 33.72 8.80 29.80
CA GLY A 219 34.66 9.52 28.94
C GLY A 219 34.58 9.14 27.46
N ASP A 220 34.03 7.97 27.15
CA ASP A 220 33.84 7.47 25.78
C ASP A 220 32.45 7.83 25.23
N LEU A 221 32.35 7.85 23.90
CA LEU A 221 31.10 8.07 23.16
C LEU A 221 30.59 6.73 22.66
N ILE A 222 29.39 6.36 23.09
CA ILE A 222 28.73 5.10 22.72
C ILE A 222 27.42 5.45 22.01
N GLU A 223 27.22 4.86 20.83
CA GLU A 223 25.97 4.97 20.10
C GLU A 223 24.94 4.00 20.68
N LYS A 224 23.81 4.54 21.15
CA LYS A 224 22.75 3.81 21.84
C LYS A 224 21.42 4.09 21.15
N LYS A 225 20.49 3.14 21.14
CA LYS A 225 19.12 3.44 20.72
C LYS A 225 18.49 4.41 21.69
N VAL A 226 17.70 5.35 21.17
CA VAL A 226 17.01 6.37 21.98
C VAL A 226 16.15 5.73 23.09
N GLU A 227 15.53 4.60 22.80
CA GLU A 227 14.72 3.80 23.73
C GLU A 227 15.50 3.29 24.95
N ASP A 228 16.83 3.11 24.81
CA ASP A 228 17.68 2.55 25.85
C ASP A 228 18.39 3.65 26.68
N VAL A 229 18.31 4.92 26.30
CA VAL A 229 18.98 6.03 27.02
C VAL A 229 18.28 6.34 28.33
N ALA A 230 19.02 6.35 29.43
CA ALA A 230 18.44 6.60 30.76
C ALA A 230 18.38 8.10 31.10
N ILE A 231 17.41 8.49 31.92
CA ILE A 231 17.27 9.87 32.42
C ILE A 231 18.55 10.26 33.18
N GLY A 232 19.13 11.41 32.84
CA GLY A 232 20.36 11.93 33.43
C GLY A 232 21.65 11.53 32.69
N GLU A 233 21.57 10.67 31.66
CA GLU A 233 22.71 10.43 30.78
C GLU A 233 23.02 11.67 29.92
N LYS A 234 24.32 11.90 29.65
CA LYS A 234 24.76 13.04 28.83
C LYS A 234 24.84 12.62 27.37
N VAL A 235 24.09 13.29 26.51
CA VAL A 235 24.10 13.05 25.06
C VAL A 235 24.92 14.13 24.35
N LEU A 236 25.80 13.72 23.43
CA LEU A 236 26.53 14.62 22.54
C LEU A 236 25.73 14.78 21.26
N VAL A 237 25.44 16.02 20.87
CA VAL A 237 24.80 16.37 19.60
C VAL A 237 25.76 17.28 18.83
N ARG A 238 26.10 16.90 17.59
CA ARG A 238 27.00 17.69 16.74
C ARG A 238 26.21 18.72 15.92
N PRO A 239 26.85 19.80 15.45
CA PRO A 239 26.21 20.75 14.55
C PRO A 239 25.62 20.06 13.31
N GLY A 240 24.36 20.34 13.01
CA GLY A 240 23.63 19.72 11.89
C GLY A 240 22.96 18.38 12.22
N GLU A 241 23.23 17.79 13.39
CA GLU A 241 22.46 16.66 13.90
C GLU A 241 21.17 17.14 14.56
N LYS A 242 20.12 16.30 14.49
CA LYS A 242 18.89 16.53 15.24
C LYS A 242 19.06 16.07 16.68
N ILE A 243 18.38 16.75 17.59
CA ILE A 243 18.41 16.40 19.00
C ILE A 243 17.56 15.12 19.23
N PRO A 244 18.12 14.04 19.79
CA PRO A 244 17.42 12.75 19.89
C PRO A 244 16.38 12.68 21.01
N LEU A 245 16.58 13.43 22.10
CA LEU A 245 15.79 13.38 23.33
C LEU A 245 15.60 14.78 23.90
N ASP A 246 14.48 14.98 24.60
CA ASP A 246 14.27 16.19 25.40
C ASP A 246 15.32 16.28 26.52
N GLY A 247 15.75 17.49 26.85
CA GLY A 247 16.73 17.68 27.90
C GLY A 247 17.10 19.13 28.15
N GLU A 248 18.23 19.32 28.83
CA GLU A 248 18.79 20.61 29.19
C GLU A 248 20.24 20.69 28.73
N VAL A 249 20.66 21.85 28.22
CA VAL A 249 22.04 22.06 27.78
C VAL A 249 22.97 22.12 29.00
N VAL A 250 23.81 21.11 29.15
CA VAL A 250 24.82 21.04 30.22
C VAL A 250 26.19 21.60 29.82
N ALA A 251 26.47 21.70 28.52
CA ALA A 251 27.74 22.21 27.99
C ALA A 251 27.60 22.71 26.54
N GLY A 252 28.29 23.80 26.21
CA GLY A 252 28.30 24.39 24.87
C GLY A 252 27.18 25.41 24.63
N SER A 253 27.14 25.92 23.40
CA SER A 253 26.10 26.84 22.93
C SER A 253 25.94 26.69 21.42
N SER A 254 24.71 26.67 20.92
CA SER A 254 24.40 26.56 19.49
C SER A 254 23.04 27.18 19.16
N SER A 255 22.78 27.44 17.90
CA SER A 255 21.44 27.79 17.40
C SER A 255 20.72 26.50 16.99
N VAL A 256 19.50 26.32 17.48
CA VAL A 256 18.69 25.10 17.28
C VAL A 256 17.46 25.44 16.45
N ASN A 257 17.12 24.60 15.46
CA ASN A 257 15.98 24.81 14.59
C ASN A 257 14.72 24.18 15.18
N GLN A 258 13.89 24.99 15.84
CA GLN A 258 12.67 24.50 16.47
C GLN A 258 11.45 24.47 15.52
N ALA A 259 11.61 24.86 14.25
CA ALA A 259 10.52 24.89 13.26
C ALA A 259 9.69 23.59 13.17
N PRO A 260 10.26 22.38 13.30
CA PRO A 260 9.46 21.14 13.26
C PRO A 260 8.43 21.03 14.38
N ILE A 261 8.62 21.73 15.50
CA ILE A 261 7.71 21.70 16.67
C ILE A 261 6.94 23.00 16.80
N THR A 262 7.63 24.14 16.75
CA THR A 262 7.04 25.46 17.02
C THR A 262 6.47 26.12 15.76
N GLY A 263 6.88 25.68 14.58
CA GLY A 263 6.53 26.33 13.30
C GLY A 263 7.29 27.64 13.03
N GLU A 264 8.19 28.05 13.91
CA GLU A 264 9.00 29.27 13.73
C GLU A 264 10.26 28.98 12.92
N SER A 265 10.42 29.66 11.78
CA SER A 265 11.54 29.43 10.85
C SER A 265 12.90 29.95 11.35
N MET A 266 12.93 30.80 12.39
CA MET A 266 14.16 31.38 12.93
C MET A 266 14.78 30.46 13.98
N PRO A 267 16.05 30.03 13.82
CA PRO A 267 16.74 29.24 14.83
C PRO A 267 16.87 29.99 16.15
N VAL A 268 16.62 29.29 17.27
CA VAL A 268 16.70 29.86 18.62
C VAL A 268 18.08 29.55 19.21
N SER A 269 18.75 30.57 19.74
CA SER A 269 20.04 30.38 20.44
C SER A 269 19.81 29.66 21.76
N LYS A 270 20.55 28.58 21.99
CA LYS A 270 20.54 27.77 23.22
C LYS A 270 21.88 27.83 23.91
N LYS A 271 21.85 28.09 25.22
CA LYS A 271 23.01 28.16 26.12
C LYS A 271 22.82 27.20 27.28
N ILE A 272 23.86 27.05 28.08
CA ILE A 272 23.84 26.22 29.30
C ILE A 272 22.66 26.62 30.18
N GLY A 273 21.84 25.65 30.58
CA GLY A 273 20.62 25.85 31.35
C GLY A 273 19.32 25.90 30.54
N ASP A 274 19.40 26.04 29.21
CA ASP A 274 18.21 26.10 28.37
C ASP A 274 17.65 24.71 28.07
N LEU A 275 16.31 24.61 28.03
CA LEU A 275 15.59 23.41 27.59
C LEU A 275 15.68 23.22 26.07
N ILE A 276 15.85 21.97 25.67
CA ILE A 276 15.89 21.50 24.28
C ILE A 276 14.88 20.37 24.07
N PHE A 277 14.34 20.30 22.86
CA PHE A 277 13.28 19.36 22.50
C PHE A 277 13.76 18.36 21.45
N ALA A 278 13.33 17.12 21.55
CA ALA A 278 13.63 16.06 20.61
C ALA A 278 13.08 16.39 19.22
N GLY A 279 13.88 16.16 18.19
CA GLY A 279 13.53 16.43 16.78
C GLY A 279 13.77 17.87 16.31
N THR A 280 14.36 18.73 17.15
CA THR A 280 14.84 20.09 16.80
C THR A 280 16.31 20.14 16.43
#